data_AF-A0A838HDE4-F1
#
_entry.id   AF-A0A838HDE4-F1
#
_cell.length_a   1.000
_cell.length_b   1.000
_cell.length_c   1.000
_cell.angle_alpha   90.00
_cell.angle_beta   90.00
_cell.angle_gamma   90.00
#
_symmetry.space_group_name_H-M   'P 1'
#
loop_
_entity.id
_entity.type
_entity.pdbx_description
1 polymer ?
#
loop_
_entity_poly.entity_id
_entity_poly.type
_entity_poly.pdbx_seq_one_letter_code
_entity_poly.pdbx_strand_id
1 'polypeptide(L)'
;MTVRMAGEGLIVDVMPMNAEVITLATDDLRTYLEEALRKIPDSVSGDLQRDGTFFLVGFSSTEKEISFEPSQVRIDSEGQRYYPRSIVPVSSGFDDKVLELFKPVWAVYIFDPGIDLVSMLEFAYGDDDGLTTGGSWRGVVQNVEEARSRAKR
;
A
#
# COMPACT_ATOMS: atom_id res chain seq x y z
N MET A 1 -3.96 10.18 -1.01
CA MET A 1 -3.87 9.74 0.38
C MET A 1 -2.85 8.62 0.44
N THR A 2 -1.57 8.96 0.56
CA THR A 2 -0.48 8.01 0.31
C THR A 2 0.56 8.17 1.40
N VAL A 3 1.03 7.05 1.94
CA VAL A 3 2.22 7.01 2.81
C VAL A 3 3.42 6.71 1.93
N ARG A 4 4.51 7.46 2.07
CA ARG A 4 5.72 7.27 1.29
C ARG A 4 6.87 6.90 2.22
N MET A 5 7.55 5.81 1.93
CA MET A 5 8.82 5.42 2.56
C MET A 5 9.94 5.57 1.54
N ALA A 6 11.12 6.02 1.97
CA ALA A 6 12.25 6.23 1.07
C ALA A 6 13.59 5.97 1.75
N GLY A 7 14.54 5.44 0.99
CA GLY A 7 15.91 5.17 1.41
C GLY A 7 16.67 4.37 0.35
N GLU A 8 18.00 4.50 0.32
CA GLU A 8 18.89 3.73 -0.60
C GLU A 8 18.42 3.70 -2.07
N GLY A 9 17.91 4.83 -2.58
CA GLY A 9 17.42 4.94 -3.95
C GLY A 9 16.06 4.29 -4.22
N LEU A 10 15.47 3.62 -3.22
CA LEU A 10 14.15 3.00 -3.26
C LEU A 10 13.08 3.92 -2.66
N ILE A 11 11.95 4.04 -3.35
CA ILE A 11 10.75 4.72 -2.88
C ILE A 11 9.62 3.69 -2.86
N VAL A 12 8.92 3.60 -1.73
CA VAL A 12 7.74 2.75 -1.55
C VAL A 12 6.53 3.64 -1.23
N ASP A 13 5.53 3.62 -2.10
CA ASP A 13 4.27 4.32 -1.93
C ASP A 13 3.19 3.33 -1.48
N VAL A 14 2.46 3.65 -0.42
CA VAL A 14 1.38 2.80 0.10
C VAL A 14 0.09 3.59 0.18
N MET A 15 -0.97 3.05 -0.43
CA MET A 15 -2.29 3.66 -0.44
C MET A 15 -3.36 2.66 0.01
N PRO A 16 -4.21 3.02 0.99
CA PRO A 16 -5.36 2.19 1.36
C PRO A 16 -6.37 2.05 0.24
N MET A 17 -6.97 0.87 0.13
CA MET A 17 -8.00 0.56 -0.86
C MET A 17 -9.37 0.25 -0.22
N ASN A 18 -9.65 0.83 0.96
CA ASN A 18 -10.99 0.73 1.52
C ASN A 18 -11.99 1.58 0.73
N ALA A 19 -13.27 1.21 0.75
CA ALA A 19 -14.30 1.87 -0.05
C ALA A 19 -14.38 3.38 0.21
N GLU A 20 -14.22 3.81 1.45
CA GLU A 20 -14.26 5.23 1.82
C GLU A 20 -13.13 6.02 1.16
N VAL A 21 -11.90 5.52 1.15
CA VAL A 21 -10.77 6.16 0.48
C VAL A 21 -10.97 6.22 -1.04
N ILE A 22 -11.45 5.13 -1.63
CA ILE A 22 -11.69 5.05 -3.08
C ILE A 22 -12.73 6.09 -3.52
N THR A 23 -13.76 6.36 -2.70
CA THR A 23 -14.75 7.41 -3.02
C THR A 23 -14.15 8.81 -3.06
N LEU A 24 -13.13 9.07 -2.25
CA LEU A 24 -12.44 10.37 -2.17
C LEU A 24 -11.35 10.56 -3.24
N ALA A 25 -11.01 9.51 -3.99
CA ALA A 25 -10.05 9.58 -5.09
C ALA A 25 -10.61 10.35 -6.30
N THR A 26 -9.70 10.85 -7.16
CA THR A 26 -10.07 11.36 -8.48
C THR A 26 -10.65 10.23 -9.34
N ASP A 27 -11.43 10.55 -10.38
CA ASP A 27 -12.06 9.53 -11.23
C ASP A 27 -11.04 8.59 -11.88
N ASP A 28 -9.90 9.13 -12.35
CA ASP A 28 -8.81 8.33 -12.92
C ASP A 28 -8.21 7.37 -11.88
N LEU A 29 -7.93 7.87 -10.68
CA LEU A 29 -7.35 7.06 -9.61
C LEU A 29 -8.35 6.01 -9.11
N ARG A 30 -9.63 6.37 -8.98
CA ARG A 30 -10.70 5.44 -8.63
C ARG A 30 -10.77 4.30 -9.64
N THR A 31 -10.81 4.63 -10.92
CA THR A 31 -10.84 3.65 -12.02
C THR A 31 -9.65 2.70 -11.92
N TYR A 32 -8.44 3.25 -11.70
CA TYR A 32 -7.24 2.45 -11.53
C TYR A 32 -7.32 1.49 -10.32
N LEU A 33 -7.83 1.95 -9.18
CA LEU A 33 -7.97 1.13 -7.98
C LEU A 33 -8.99 0.01 -8.18
N GLU A 34 -10.13 0.31 -8.82
CA GLU A 34 -11.12 -0.71 -9.16
C GLU A 34 -10.56 -1.74 -10.14
N GLU A 35 -9.79 -1.32 -11.14
CA GLU A 35 -9.08 -2.23 -12.06
C GLU A 35 -8.05 -3.09 -11.34
N ALA A 36 -7.32 -2.54 -10.38
CA ALA A 36 -6.36 -3.27 -9.57
C ALA A 36 -7.07 -4.35 -8.71
N LEU A 37 -8.21 -4.03 -8.11
CA LEU A 37 -9.01 -5.00 -7.36
C LEU A 37 -9.55 -6.12 -8.26
N ARG A 38 -9.95 -5.80 -9.50
CA ARG A 38 -10.40 -6.81 -10.49
C ARG A 38 -9.30 -7.79 -10.91
N LYS A 39 -8.02 -7.49 -10.68
CA LYS A 39 -6.88 -8.37 -10.98
C LYS A 39 -6.60 -9.38 -9.86
N ILE A 40 -7.29 -9.29 -8.72
CA ILE A 40 -7.15 -10.26 -7.63
C ILE A 40 -7.68 -11.62 -8.15
N PRO A 41 -6.83 -12.67 -8.20
CA PRO A 41 -7.26 -13.96 -8.73
C PRO A 41 -8.14 -14.71 -7.72
N ASP A 42 -9.03 -15.56 -8.25
CA ASP A 42 -9.91 -16.43 -7.44
C ASP A 42 -9.14 -17.40 -6.51
N SER A 43 -7.84 -17.60 -6.75
CA SER A 43 -6.96 -18.41 -5.91
C SER A 43 -6.63 -17.76 -4.56
N VAL A 44 -6.82 -16.45 -4.41
CA VAL A 44 -6.74 -15.80 -3.09
C VAL A 44 -7.88 -16.33 -2.24
N SER A 45 -7.59 -16.73 -1.00
CA SER A 45 -8.60 -17.30 -0.09
C SER A 45 -9.84 -16.39 0.01
N GLY A 46 -11.04 -16.98 -0.07
CA GLY A 46 -12.30 -16.21 -0.08
C GLY A 46 -12.50 -15.32 1.15
N ASP A 47 -11.88 -15.66 2.28
CA ASP A 47 -11.92 -14.87 3.50
C ASP A 47 -11.07 -13.60 3.36
N LEU A 48 -9.88 -13.73 2.76
CA LEU A 48 -9.01 -12.59 2.43
C LEU A 48 -9.62 -11.70 1.34
N GLN A 49 -10.34 -12.27 0.38
CA GLN A 49 -11.03 -11.47 -0.64
C GLN A 49 -12.19 -10.65 -0.08
N ARG A 50 -12.92 -11.19 0.91
CA ARG A 50 -14.10 -10.54 1.49
C ARG A 50 -13.75 -9.54 2.58
N ASP A 51 -12.88 -9.94 3.50
CA ASP A 51 -12.65 -9.23 4.75
C ASP A 51 -11.21 -8.72 4.89
N GLY A 52 -10.34 -9.03 3.92
CA GLY A 52 -8.94 -8.62 3.94
C GLY A 52 -8.75 -7.11 3.95
N THR A 53 -7.61 -6.69 4.48
CA THR A 53 -7.21 -5.27 4.44
C THR A 53 -6.34 -5.04 3.20
N PHE A 54 -6.82 -4.21 2.27
CA PHE A 54 -6.19 -4.02 0.97
C PHE A 54 -5.41 -2.71 0.90
N PHE A 55 -4.18 -2.80 0.37
CA PHE A 55 -3.35 -1.65 0.04
C PHE A 55 -2.79 -1.78 -1.37
N LEU A 56 -2.80 -0.67 -2.11
CA LEU A 56 -2.02 -0.54 -3.32
C LEU A 56 -0.62 -0.10 -2.92
N VAL A 57 0.40 -0.89 -3.28
CA VAL A 57 1.79 -0.59 -2.98
C VAL A 57 2.57 -0.43 -4.28
N GLY A 58 3.26 0.70 -4.40
CA GLY A 58 4.13 1.04 -5.52
C GLY A 58 5.58 1.07 -5.11
N PHE A 59 6.45 0.54 -5.97
CA PHE A 59 7.90 0.63 -5.83
C PHE A 59 8.45 1.45 -6.98
N SER A 60 9.31 2.40 -6.68
CA SER A 60 10.00 3.20 -7.69
C SER A 60 11.43 3.47 -7.28
N SER A 61 12.29 3.69 -8.28
CA SER A 61 13.71 3.93 -8.07
C SER A 61 14.10 5.33 -8.50
N THR A 62 14.96 5.97 -7.69
CA THR A 62 15.68 7.20 -8.06
C THR A 62 17.05 6.91 -8.69
N GLU A 63 17.45 5.64 -8.72
CA GLU A 63 18.70 5.16 -9.32
C GLU A 63 18.42 4.12 -10.41
N LYS A 64 19.45 3.70 -11.15
CA LYS A 64 19.31 2.63 -12.15
C LYS A 64 19.46 1.28 -11.46
N GLU A 65 18.57 0.33 -11.78
CA GLU A 65 18.69 -1.08 -11.42
C GLU A 65 18.70 -1.35 -9.90
N ILE A 66 17.69 -0.83 -9.19
CA ILE A 66 17.49 -1.13 -7.76
C ILE A 66 16.63 -2.39 -7.62
N SER A 67 17.13 -3.39 -6.90
CA SER A 67 16.32 -4.56 -6.53
C SER A 67 15.38 -4.26 -5.38
N PHE A 68 14.20 -4.88 -5.36
CA PHE A 68 13.28 -4.82 -4.22
C PHE A 68 12.72 -6.21 -3.89
N GLU A 69 12.31 -6.41 -2.65
CA GLU A 69 11.69 -7.63 -2.17
C GLU A 69 10.26 -7.33 -1.69
N PRO A 70 9.23 -7.69 -2.47
CA PRO A 70 7.83 -7.41 -2.14
C PRO A 70 7.43 -7.83 -0.72
N SER A 71 7.92 -8.98 -0.26
CA SER A 71 7.55 -9.54 1.05
C SER A 71 8.07 -8.74 2.25
N GLN A 72 8.98 -7.78 2.04
CA GLN A 72 9.53 -6.94 3.10
C GLN A 72 8.62 -5.79 3.54
N VAL A 73 7.55 -5.49 2.81
CA VAL A 73 6.54 -4.51 3.25
C VAL A 73 5.77 -5.09 4.42
N ARG A 74 5.69 -4.35 5.52
CA ARG A 74 4.92 -4.72 6.71
C ARG A 74 4.18 -3.54 7.31
N ILE A 75 3.22 -3.86 8.15
CA ILE A 75 2.49 -2.90 8.98
C ILE A 75 2.86 -3.19 10.43
N ASP A 76 3.31 -2.16 11.14
CA ASP A 76 3.54 -2.19 12.57
C ASP A 76 2.41 -1.42 13.26
N SER A 77 1.69 -2.05 14.20
CA SER A 77 0.61 -1.42 14.97
C SER A 77 0.56 -1.99 16.39
N GLU A 78 0.53 -1.11 17.39
CA GLU A 78 0.45 -1.46 18.83
C GLU A 78 1.43 -2.56 19.29
N GLY A 79 2.63 -2.59 18.70
CA GLY A 79 3.66 -3.60 19.01
C GLY A 79 3.44 -4.96 18.32
N GLN A 80 2.43 -5.08 17.46
CA GLN A 80 2.25 -6.21 16.54
C GLN A 80 2.79 -5.88 15.15
N ARG A 81 3.41 -6.87 14.50
CA ARG A 81 3.87 -6.79 13.11
C ARG A 81 2.95 -7.64 12.24
N TYR A 82 2.43 -7.06 11.17
CA TYR A 82 1.58 -7.72 10.19
C TYR A 82 2.32 -7.78 8.85
N TYR A 83 2.33 -8.96 8.25
CA TYR A 83 2.90 -9.23 6.94
C TYR A 83 1.78 -9.51 5.94
N PRO A 84 1.98 -9.21 4.64
CA PRO A 84 0.98 -9.50 3.63
C PRO A 84 0.75 -11.00 3.53
N ARG A 85 -0.54 -11.38 3.50
CA ARG A 85 -1.00 -12.76 3.26
C ARG A 85 -1.02 -13.10 1.78
N SER A 86 -1.19 -12.08 0.94
CA SER A 86 -1.11 -12.21 -0.51
C SER A 86 -0.59 -10.92 -1.13
N ILE A 87 0.18 -11.05 -2.20
CA ILE A 87 0.69 -9.96 -3.03
C ILE A 87 0.27 -10.26 -4.46
N VAL A 88 -0.50 -9.36 -5.06
CA VAL A 88 -1.04 -9.50 -6.41
C VAL A 88 -0.43 -8.43 -7.30
N PRO A 89 0.54 -8.76 -8.17
CA PRO A 89 1.08 -7.84 -9.15
C PRO A 89 -0.02 -7.24 -10.05
N VAL A 90 -0.04 -5.91 -10.20
CA VAL A 90 -1.00 -5.23 -11.09
C VAL A 90 -0.35 -4.47 -12.23
N SER A 91 0.96 -4.24 -12.19
CA SER A 91 1.76 -3.72 -13.30
C SER A 91 2.65 -4.80 -13.92
N SER A 92 2.96 -4.67 -15.21
CA SER A 92 4.03 -5.43 -15.84
C SER A 92 5.38 -5.13 -15.19
N GLY A 93 6.25 -6.14 -15.06
CA GLY A 93 7.63 -5.99 -14.55
C GLY A 93 7.75 -6.01 -13.02
N PHE A 94 6.64 -6.12 -12.28
CA PHE A 94 6.70 -6.25 -10.82
C PHE A 94 7.45 -7.53 -10.40
N ASP A 95 7.20 -8.64 -11.11
CA ASP A 95 7.81 -9.94 -10.80
C ASP A 95 9.30 -10.01 -11.14
N ASP A 96 9.83 -9.05 -11.90
CA ASP A 96 11.26 -8.97 -12.22
C ASP A 96 12.09 -8.58 -11.00
N LYS A 97 11.46 -8.03 -9.95
CA LYS A 97 12.10 -7.60 -8.69
C LYS A 97 13.26 -6.62 -8.86
N VAL A 98 13.35 -5.97 -10.02
CA VAL A 98 14.36 -4.96 -10.36
C VAL A 98 13.64 -3.76 -10.94
N LEU A 99 13.96 -2.58 -10.42
CA LEU A 99 13.34 -1.31 -10.79
C LEU A 99 14.18 -0.60 -11.84
N GLU A 100 13.48 -0.20 -12.90
CA GLU A 100 13.99 0.77 -13.85
C GLU A 100 13.75 2.20 -13.34
N LEU A 101 14.66 3.11 -13.70
CA LEU A 101 14.58 4.52 -13.32
C LEU A 101 13.27 5.15 -13.86
N PHE A 102 12.53 5.83 -12.99
CA PHE A 102 11.23 6.48 -13.28
C PHE A 102 10.10 5.56 -13.77
N LYS A 103 10.22 4.24 -13.64
CA LYS A 103 9.15 3.29 -13.97
C LYS A 103 8.63 2.61 -12.70
N PRO A 104 7.58 3.15 -12.06
CA PRO A 104 7.03 2.52 -10.88
C PRO A 104 6.32 1.22 -11.23
N VAL A 105 6.47 0.21 -10.38
CA VAL A 105 5.72 -1.05 -10.43
C VAL A 105 4.80 -1.14 -9.23
N TRP A 106 3.66 -1.80 -9.39
CA TRP A 106 2.54 -1.78 -8.44
C TRP A 106 1.99 -3.17 -8.20
N ALA A 107 1.58 -3.42 -6.96
CA ALA A 107 0.84 -4.61 -6.57
C ALA A 107 -0.20 -4.30 -5.49
N VAL A 108 -1.24 -5.14 -5.41
CA VAL A 108 -2.20 -5.14 -4.32
C VAL A 108 -1.68 -6.05 -3.22
N TYR A 109 -1.52 -5.49 -2.03
CA TYR A 109 -1.13 -6.19 -0.81
C TYR A 109 -2.38 -6.46 0.02
N ILE A 110 -2.57 -7.72 0.39
CA ILE A 110 -3.74 -8.18 1.15
C ILE A 110 -3.23 -8.68 2.50
N PHE A 111 -3.68 -8.03 3.56
CA PHE A 111 -3.39 -8.42 4.94
C PHE A 111 -4.61 -9.09 5.58
N ASP A 112 -4.39 -9.74 6.72
CA ASP A 112 -5.48 -10.33 7.51
C ASP A 112 -6.55 -9.27 7.87
N PRO A 113 -7.80 -9.71 8.05
CA PRO A 113 -8.86 -8.86 8.58
C PRO A 113 -8.51 -8.39 10.01
N GLY A 114 -9.01 -7.22 10.38
CA GLY A 114 -8.93 -6.73 11.76
C GLY A 114 -7.72 -5.84 12.09
N ILE A 115 -6.95 -5.40 11.09
CA ILE A 115 -5.99 -4.31 11.28
C ILE A 115 -6.79 -3.03 11.53
N ASP A 116 -6.66 -2.45 12.72
CA ASP A 116 -7.31 -1.19 13.04
C ASP A 116 -6.65 -0.03 12.28
N LEU A 117 -7.25 0.34 11.15
CA LEU A 117 -6.85 1.47 10.32
C LEU A 117 -7.07 2.83 10.98
N VAL A 118 -7.73 2.92 12.13
CA VAL A 118 -7.94 4.17 12.89
C VAL A 118 -6.79 4.37 13.89
N SER A 119 -6.21 3.28 14.38
CA SER A 119 -5.04 3.28 15.27
C SER A 119 -3.75 3.74 14.57
N MET A 120 -2.68 3.91 15.35
CA MET A 120 -1.38 4.38 14.86
C MET A 120 -0.69 3.27 14.04
N LEU A 121 -0.98 3.21 12.75
CA LEU A 121 -0.25 2.34 11.82
C LEU A 121 1.08 2.96 11.41
N GLU A 122 2.12 2.15 11.36
CA GLU A 122 3.40 2.49 10.75
C GLU A 122 3.67 1.50 9.63
N PHE A 123 3.95 2.00 8.43
CA PHE A 123 4.44 1.14 7.36
C PHE A 123 5.95 1.06 7.48
N ALA A 124 6.48 -0.15 7.27
CA ALA A 124 7.91 -0.40 7.25
C ALA A 124 8.29 -1.30 6.07
N TYR A 125 9.56 -1.23 5.69
CA TYR A 125 10.15 -2.06 4.65
C TYR A 125 11.55 -2.53 5.10
N GLY A 126 11.75 -3.84 5.15
CA GLY A 126 13.02 -4.47 5.56
C GLY A 126 13.08 -4.88 7.04
N ASP A 127 14.21 -5.45 7.45
CA ASP A 127 14.42 -5.99 8.80
C ASP A 127 15.21 -5.00 9.68
N ASP A 128 14.53 -4.50 10.71
CA ASP A 128 15.01 -3.82 11.91
C ASP A 128 15.58 -2.38 11.85
N ASP A 129 15.91 -1.82 10.69
CA ASP A 129 16.18 -0.35 10.50
C ASP A 129 15.62 0.13 9.15
N GLY A 130 14.34 -0.19 8.89
CA GLY A 130 13.70 0.01 7.58
C GLY A 130 13.86 1.42 7.01
N LEU A 131 13.79 1.53 5.67
CA LEU A 131 13.80 2.79 4.91
C LEU A 131 13.21 3.93 5.75
N THR A 132 13.99 4.98 6.02
CA THR A 132 13.68 6.10 6.92
C THR A 132 12.18 6.34 7.01
N THR A 133 11.59 6.00 8.15
CA THR A 133 10.15 6.06 8.47
C THR A 133 9.55 7.37 7.97
N GLY A 134 8.97 7.31 6.77
CA GLY A 134 8.64 8.49 5.96
C GLY A 134 7.17 8.88 6.00
N GLY A 135 6.40 8.43 6.99
CA GLY A 135 5.05 8.95 7.16
C GLY A 135 4.26 8.23 8.23
N SER A 136 4.04 8.90 9.36
CA SER A 136 3.05 8.43 10.32
C SER A 136 1.67 8.45 9.67
N TRP A 137 0.98 7.31 9.66
CA TRP A 137 -0.39 7.15 9.18
C TRP A 137 -1.38 8.17 9.76
N ARG A 138 -1.08 8.73 10.95
CA ARG A 138 -1.82 9.85 11.57
C ARG A 138 -2.15 11.00 10.61
N GLY A 139 -1.22 11.37 9.72
CA GLY A 139 -1.45 12.45 8.76
C GLY A 139 -2.46 12.08 7.67
N VAL A 140 -2.54 10.81 7.28
CA VAL A 140 -3.50 10.32 6.29
C VAL A 140 -4.90 10.20 6.89
N VAL A 141 -5.03 9.67 8.11
CA VAL A 141 -6.32 9.56 8.83
C VAL A 141 -6.92 10.93 9.11
N GLN A 142 -6.12 11.91 9.57
CA GLN A 142 -6.60 13.28 9.76
C GLN A 142 -7.13 13.91 8.47
N ASN A 143 -6.41 13.74 7.35
CA ASN A 143 -6.86 14.25 6.06
C ASN A 143 -8.14 13.58 5.56
N VAL A 144 -8.32 12.28 5.82
CA VAL A 144 -9.55 11.54 5.47
C VAL A 144 -10.74 11.99 6.32
N GLU A 145 -10.56 12.14 7.64
CA GLU A 145 -11.61 12.67 8.54
C GLU A 145 -11.95 14.14 8.23
N GLU A 146 -10.95 14.96 7.88
CA GLU A 146 -11.19 16.33 7.43
C GLU A 146 -11.95 16.37 6.09
N ALA A 147 -11.58 15.52 5.12
CA ALA A 147 -12.32 15.40 3.87
C ALA A 147 -13.77 14.96 4.11
N ARG A 148 -13.99 14.01 5.02
CA ARG A 148 -15.32 13.57 5.47
C ARG A 148 -16.13 14.71 6.08
N SER A 149 -15.51 15.56 6.90
CA SER A 149 -16.17 16.72 7.52
C SER A 149 -16.62 17.77 6.50
N ARG A 150 -15.91 17.87 5.36
CA ARG A 150 -16.23 18.79 4.26
C ARG A 150 -17.30 18.23 3.32
N ALA A 151 -17.29 16.93 3.05
CA ALA A 151 -18.29 16.27 2.20
C ALA A 151 -19.69 16.18 2.84
N LYS A 152 -19.79 16.36 4.16
CA LYS A 152 -21.06 16.39 4.91
C LYS A 152 -21.66 17.80 5.11
N ARG A 153 -21.03 18.86 4.56
CA ARG A 153 -21.51 20.25 4.65
C ARG A 153 -22.20 20.70 3.38
#